data_AF-A0A926X4V8-F1
#
_entry.id   AF-A0A926X4V8-F1
#
_cell.length_a   1.000
_cell.length_b   1.000
_cell.length_c   1.000
_cell.angle_alpha   90.00
_cell.angle_beta   90.00
_cell.angle_gamma   90.00
#
_symmetry.space_group_name_H-M   'P 1'
#
loop_
_entity.id
_entity.type
_entity.pdbx_description
1 polymer ?
#
loop_
_entity_poly.entity_id
_entity_poly.type
_entity_poly.pdbx_seq_one_letter_code
_entity_poly.pdbx_strand_id
1 'polypeptide(L)'
;MNSSSHQSVADQLLADLRYEGHLVDLIIRGCIELRWAIAHDEQEIARAMIYNAFETYVRERGMALSDAEQFCERHLEELIQKVFRALGE
;
A
#
# COMPACT_ATOMS: atom_id res chain seq x y z
N MET A 1 6.66 -38.41 -1.57
CA MET A 1 6.95 -37.38 -2.59
C MET A 1 5.66 -36.59 -2.80
N ASN A 2 5.49 -35.45 -2.13
CA ASN A 2 4.31 -34.58 -2.33
C ASN A 2 4.57 -33.12 -1.90
N SER A 3 5.81 -32.64 -2.07
CA SER A 3 6.28 -31.37 -1.52
C SER A 3 6.26 -30.21 -2.54
N SER A 4 5.96 -30.47 -3.82
CA SER A 4 6.14 -29.50 -4.90
C SER A 4 4.94 -28.58 -5.16
N SER A 5 3.71 -28.97 -4.80
CA SER A 5 2.51 -28.13 -5.03
C SER A 5 2.31 -27.05 -3.96
N HIS A 6 2.67 -27.34 -2.70
CA HIS A 6 2.59 -26.36 -1.62
C HIS A 6 3.63 -25.24 -1.77
N GLN A 7 4.79 -25.53 -2.37
CA GLN A 7 5.81 -24.53 -2.66
C GLN A 7 5.28 -23.46 -3.64
N SER A 8 4.56 -23.86 -4.71
CA SER A 8 4.06 -22.90 -5.70
C SER A 8 2.94 -22.00 -5.18
N VAL A 9 2.07 -22.53 -4.30
CA VAL A 9 1.01 -21.73 -3.66
C VAL A 9 1.62 -20.74 -2.66
N ALA A 10 2.61 -21.18 -1.88
CA ALA A 10 3.32 -20.31 -0.96
C ALA A 10 4.08 -19.18 -1.69
N ASP A 11 4.73 -19.50 -2.80
CA ASP A 11 5.44 -18.50 -3.63
C ASP A 11 4.49 -17.48 -4.26
N GLN A 12 3.32 -17.92 -4.73
CA GLN A 12 2.28 -17.03 -5.24
C GLN A 12 1.76 -16.09 -4.14
N LEU A 13 1.44 -16.64 -2.96
CA LEU A 13 1.02 -15.83 -1.80
C LEU A 13 2.08 -14.80 -1.41
N LEU A 14 3.36 -15.16 -1.44
CA LEU A 14 4.46 -14.23 -1.16
C LEU A 14 4.65 -13.16 -2.25
N ALA A 15 4.33 -13.46 -3.51
CA ALA A 15 4.33 -12.47 -4.59
C ALA A 15 3.17 -11.49 -4.41
N ASP A 16 1.97 -12.00 -4.13
CA ASP A 16 0.77 -11.21 -3.89
C ASP A 16 0.96 -10.26 -2.70
N LEU A 17 1.52 -10.75 -1.59
CA LEU A 17 1.84 -9.93 -0.41
C LEU A 17 2.90 -8.86 -0.68
N ARG A 18 3.91 -9.16 -1.49
CA ARG A 18 4.95 -8.16 -1.87
C ARG A 18 4.36 -7.06 -2.76
N TYR A 19 3.51 -7.45 -3.68
CA TYR A 19 2.82 -6.52 -4.56
C TYR A 19 1.86 -5.61 -3.76
N GLU A 20 1.11 -6.18 -2.82
CA GLU A 20 0.25 -5.44 -1.89
C GLU A 20 1.06 -4.41 -1.08
N GLY A 21 2.22 -4.81 -0.54
CA GLY A 21 3.13 -3.91 0.14
C GLY A 21 3.62 -2.75 -0.74
N HIS A 22 3.85 -2.99 -2.03
CA HIS A 22 4.29 -1.95 -2.96
C HIS A 22 3.21 -0.87 -3.20
N LEU A 23 1.96 -1.26 -3.38
CA LEU A 23 0.86 -0.30 -3.59
C LEU A 23 0.64 0.59 -2.36
N VAL A 24 0.68 -0.01 -1.17
CA VAL A 24 0.60 0.73 0.10
C VAL A 24 1.76 1.73 0.22
N ASP A 25 2.98 1.31 -0.14
CA ASP A 25 4.16 2.17 -0.07
C ASP A 25 4.04 3.39 -1.01
N LEU A 26 3.48 3.20 -2.22
CA LEU A 26 3.19 4.30 -3.15
C LEU A 26 2.16 5.29 -2.58
N ILE A 27 1.12 4.80 -1.92
CA ILE A 27 0.10 5.65 -1.26
C ILE A 27 0.75 6.48 -0.16
N ILE A 28 1.53 5.84 0.73
CA ILE A 28 2.21 6.51 1.83
C ILE A 28 3.17 7.57 1.30
N ARG A 29 4.00 7.21 0.31
CA ARG A 29 4.91 8.16 -0.33
C ARG A 29 4.16 9.33 -0.92
N GLY A 30 3.03 9.09 -1.59
CA GLY A 30 2.21 10.13 -2.18
C GLY A 30 1.68 11.11 -1.15
N CYS A 31 1.21 10.60 -0.01
CA CYS A 31 0.78 11.42 1.11
C CYS A 31 1.92 12.27 1.70
N ILE A 32 3.13 11.70 1.81
CA ILE A 32 4.32 12.42 2.29
C ILE A 32 4.70 13.53 1.31
N GLU A 33 4.86 13.21 0.02
CA GLU A 33 5.23 14.17 -1.02
C GLU A 33 4.19 15.30 -1.10
N LEU A 34 2.89 14.97 -1.06
CA LEU A 34 1.81 15.96 -1.07
C LEU A 34 1.89 16.93 0.11
N ARG A 35 2.33 16.45 1.29
CA ARG A 35 2.49 17.29 2.49
C ARG A 35 3.60 18.32 2.34
N TRP A 36 4.64 18.00 1.58
CA TRP A 36 5.81 18.85 1.38
C TRP A 36 5.79 19.64 0.06
N ALA A 37 4.87 19.32 -0.85
CA ALA A 37 4.71 19.98 -2.15
C ALA A 37 4.33 21.46 -1.99
N ILE A 38 5.22 22.34 -2.46
CA ILE A 38 5.04 23.79 -2.44
C ILE A 38 4.47 24.25 -3.78
N ALA A 39 4.94 23.66 -4.87
CA ALA A 39 4.51 24.00 -6.21
C ALA A 39 3.25 23.20 -6.61
N HIS A 40 2.46 23.77 -7.51
CA HIS A 40 1.18 23.19 -7.89
C HIS A 40 1.33 21.86 -8.65
N ASP A 41 2.33 21.79 -9.52
CA ASP A 41 2.72 20.58 -10.25
C ASP A 41 3.16 19.45 -9.31
N GLU A 42 3.93 19.75 -8.27
CA GLU A 42 4.31 18.78 -7.24
C GLU A 42 3.06 18.20 -6.54
N GLN A 43 2.07 19.05 -6.25
CA GLN A 43 0.81 18.60 -5.64
C GLN A 43 0.01 17.71 -6.59
N GLU A 44 -0.07 18.06 -7.88
CA GLU A 44 -0.77 17.25 -8.87
C GLU A 44 -0.11 15.87 -9.06
N ILE A 45 1.23 15.84 -9.13
CA ILE A 45 1.99 14.59 -9.22
C ILE A 45 1.72 13.71 -8.00
N ALA A 46 1.79 14.27 -6.80
CA ALA A 46 1.55 13.52 -5.57
C ALA A 46 0.11 13.00 -5.48
N ARG A 47 -0.89 13.80 -5.86
CA ARG A 47 -2.30 13.36 -5.92
C ARG A 47 -2.50 12.26 -6.96
N ALA A 48 -1.89 12.37 -8.14
CA ALA A 48 -1.99 11.35 -9.17
C ALA A 48 -1.37 10.02 -8.72
N MET A 49 -0.25 10.07 -7.99
CA MET A 49 0.38 8.87 -7.43
C MET A 49 -0.54 8.17 -6.41
N ILE A 50 -1.16 8.94 -5.50
CA ILE A 50 -2.13 8.40 -4.53
C ILE A 50 -3.33 7.78 -5.26
N TYR A 51 -3.94 8.54 -6.19
CA TYR A 51 -5.14 8.11 -6.89
C TYR A 51 -4.91 6.84 -7.73
N ASN A 52 -3.82 6.80 -8.50
CA ASN A 52 -3.49 5.65 -9.34
C ASN A 52 -3.22 4.39 -8.51
N ALA A 53 -2.60 4.52 -7.33
CA ALA A 53 -2.37 3.40 -6.44
C ALA A 53 -3.70 2.85 -5.87
N PHE A 54 -4.61 3.73 -5.45
CA PHE A 54 -5.95 3.32 -5.01
C PHE A 54 -6.81 2.74 -6.12
N GLU A 55 -6.79 3.33 -7.32
CA GLU A 55 -7.51 2.81 -8.49
C GLU A 55 -7.03 1.40 -8.86
N THR A 56 -5.71 1.19 -8.82
CA THR A 56 -5.12 -0.15 -9.02
C THR A 56 -5.63 -1.12 -7.96
N TYR A 57 -5.67 -0.71 -6.69
CA TYR A 57 -6.17 -1.51 -5.58
C TYR A 57 -7.64 -1.92 -5.77
N VAL A 58 -8.48 -0.95 -6.12
CA VAL A 58 -9.93 -1.12 -6.39
C VAL A 58 -10.14 -2.12 -7.52
N ARG A 59 -9.42 -1.94 -8.64
CA ARG A 59 -9.55 -2.79 -9.82
C ARG A 59 -9.14 -4.23 -9.55
N GLU A 60 -8.04 -4.43 -8.82
CA GLU A 60 -7.49 -5.77 -8.60
C GLU A 60 -8.21 -6.55 -7.51
N ARG A 61 -8.72 -5.86 -6.48
CA ARG A 61 -9.50 -6.50 -5.40
C ARG A 61 -11.00 -6.56 -5.70
N GLY A 62 -11.47 -5.89 -6.75
CA GLY A 62 -12.90 -5.77 -7.05
C GLY A 62 -13.68 -5.11 -5.91
N MET A 63 -13.08 -4.14 -5.22
CA MET A 63 -13.66 -3.47 -4.05
C MET A 63 -14.00 -2.01 -4.33
N ALA A 64 -14.85 -1.40 -3.50
CA ALA A 64 -15.13 0.03 -3.63
C ALA A 64 -13.92 0.87 -3.22
N LEU A 65 -13.79 2.07 -3.79
CA LEU A 65 -12.71 3.02 -3.46
C LEU A 65 -12.66 3.34 -1.97
N SER A 66 -13.83 3.57 -1.36
CA SER A 66 -13.95 3.81 0.08
C SER A 66 -13.42 2.67 0.94
N ASP A 67 -13.54 1.43 0.47
CA ASP A 67 -13.05 0.24 1.20
C ASP A 67 -11.52 0.13 1.10
N ALA A 68 -10.97 0.47 -0.07
CA ALA A 68 -9.53 0.54 -0.29
C ALA A 68 -8.89 1.64 0.56
N GLU A 69 -9.52 2.81 0.65
CA GLU A 69 -9.10 3.93 1.52
C GLU A 69 -9.06 3.50 2.99
N GLN A 70 -10.15 2.92 3.52
CA GLN A 70 -10.21 2.43 4.90
C GLN A 70 -9.23 1.30 5.19
N PHE A 71 -8.96 0.43 4.21
CA PHE A 71 -7.93 -0.58 4.34
C PHE A 71 -6.55 0.06 4.52
N CYS A 72 -6.20 1.02 3.67
CA CYS A 72 -4.92 1.70 3.71
C CYS A 72 -4.73 2.52 4.99
N GLU A 73 -5.77 3.21 5.48
CA GLU A 73 -5.72 3.93 6.76
C GLU A 73 -5.40 2.98 7.92
N ARG A 74 -6.13 1.86 8.06
CA ARG A 74 -5.86 0.87 9.11
C ARG A 74 -4.45 0.29 9.00
N HIS A 75 -4.01 -0.01 7.78
CA HIS A 75 -2.68 -0.55 7.56
C HIS A 75 -1.58 0.46 7.92
N LEU A 76 -1.79 1.74 7.61
CA LEU A 76 -0.88 2.81 8.00
C LEU A 76 -0.81 2.98 9.52
N GLU A 77 -1.95 2.93 10.21
CA GLU A 77 -1.98 2.95 11.68
C GLU A 77 -1.20 1.77 12.29
N GLU A 78 -1.35 0.57 11.75
CA GLU A 78 -0.56 -0.61 12.18
C GLU A 78 0.94 -0.42 11.96
N LEU A 79 1.35 0.16 10.82
CA LEU A 79 2.75 0.46 10.55
C LEU A 79 3.30 1.50 11.51
N ILE A 80 2.55 2.57 11.78
CA ILE A 80 2.90 3.61 12.75
C ILE A 80 3.11 2.98 14.14
N GLN A 81 2.18 2.12 14.58
CA GLN A 81 2.30 1.42 15.86
C GLN A 81 3.53 0.50 15.92
N LYS A 82 3.88 -0.20 14.83
CA LYS A 82 5.09 -1.02 14.76
C LYS A 82 6.36 -0.18 14.86
N VAL A 83 6.38 0.98 14.19
CA VAL A 83 7.51 1.93 14.27
C VAL A 83 7.67 2.47 15.69
N PHE A 84 6.58 2.90 16.35
CA PHE A 84 6.66 3.37 17.74
C PHE A 84 7.20 2.31 18.70
N ARG A 85 6.72 1.07 18.59
CA ARG A 85 7.25 -0.06 19.38
C ARG A 85 8.74 -0.34 19.09
N ALA A 86 9.16 -0.21 17.84
CA ALA A 86 10.56 -0.43 17.45
C ALA A 86 11.49 0.70 17.94
N LEU A 87 10.97 1.93 18.08
CA LEU A 87 11.69 3.09 18.57
C LEU A 87 11.75 3.18 20.11
N GLY A 88 11.08 2.27 20.83
CA GLY A 88 11.21 2.13 22.28
C GLY A 88 10.23 2.95 23.11
N GLU A 89 8.97 3.02 22.69
CA GLU A 89 7.84 3.02 23.63
C GLU A 89 7.37 1.59 23.92
#